data_AF-A0A9Q1QZK7-F1
#
_entry.id   AF-A0A9Q1QZK7-F1
#
_cell.length_a   1.000
_cell.length_b   1.000
_cell.length_c   1.000
_cell.angle_alpha   90.00
_cell.angle_beta   90.00
_cell.angle_gamma   90.00
#
_symmetry.space_group_name_H-M   'P 1'
#
loop_
_entity.id
_entity.type
_entity.pdbx_description
1 polymer ?
#
loop_
_entity_poly.entity_id
_entity_poly.type
_entity_poly.pdbx_seq_one_letter_code
_entity_poly.pdbx_strand_id
1 'polypeptide(L)'
;MSGSRVKKFELERIVDVGYLAGKLRKKPKLLSCTLEELMGEVGLDIKKPVTTQGSMRSNWQFSSVLSEEEVKFAMYEVHTCYHIASKLIDDATSSTVRASFL
;
A
#
# COMPACT_ATOMS: atom_id res chain seq x y z
N MET A 1 23.49 6.22 -30.98
CA MET A 1 22.16 5.84 -30.47
C MET A 1 22.30 4.53 -29.71
N SER A 2 22.38 4.58 -28.38
CA SER A 2 22.47 3.36 -27.55
C SER A 2 21.04 2.95 -27.17
N GLY A 3 20.55 1.86 -27.78
CA GLY A 3 19.27 1.28 -27.41
C GLY A 3 19.37 0.63 -26.03
N SER A 4 18.87 1.31 -25.01
CA SER A 4 18.76 0.75 -23.67
C SER A 4 17.80 -0.45 -23.72
N ARG A 5 18.31 -1.66 -23.46
CA ARG A 5 17.48 -2.85 -23.30
C ARG A 5 16.62 -2.65 -22.06
N VAL A 6 15.33 -2.36 -22.26
CA VAL A 6 14.34 -2.37 -21.19
C VAL A 6 14.29 -3.80 -20.63
N LYS A 7 14.85 -4.00 -19.43
CA LYS A 7 14.66 -5.25 -18.69
C LYS A 7 13.20 -5.32 -18.30
N LYS A 8 12.46 -6.28 -18.85
CA LYS A 8 11.10 -6.59 -18.42
C LYS A 8 11.20 -7.20 -17.02
N PHE A 9 10.65 -6.51 -16.03
CA PHE A 9 10.46 -7.08 -14.69
C PHE A 9 9.16 -7.86 -14.69
N GLU A 10 9.24 -9.16 -14.45
CA GLU A 10 8.06 -10.01 -14.25
C GLU A 10 7.83 -10.16 -12.75
N LEU A 11 6.70 -9.62 -12.29
CA LEU A 11 6.29 -9.69 -10.90
C LEU A 11 5.17 -10.72 -10.81
N GLU A 12 5.50 -11.93 -10.41
CA GLU A 12 4.58 -13.08 -10.43
C GLU A 12 3.52 -13.03 -9.31
N ARG A 13 3.74 -12.23 -8.27
CA ARG A 13 2.91 -12.20 -7.06
C ARG A 13 2.66 -10.76 -6.61
N ILE A 14 1.89 -10.02 -7.41
CA ILE A 14 1.36 -8.70 -7.01
C ILE A 14 -0.08 -8.88 -6.54
N VAL A 15 -0.41 -8.29 -5.40
CA VAL A 15 -1.78 -8.14 -4.94
C VAL A 15 -2.01 -6.66 -4.70
N ASP A 16 -3.05 -6.12 -5.35
CA ASP A 16 -3.55 -4.78 -5.05
C ASP A 16 -4.25 -4.80 -3.68
N VAL A 17 -3.83 -3.90 -2.78
CA VAL A 17 -4.33 -3.88 -1.40
C VAL A 17 -5.80 -3.43 -1.32
N GLY A 18 -6.24 -2.54 -2.22
CA GLY A 18 -7.64 -2.13 -2.32
C GLY A 18 -8.53 -3.27 -2.81
N TYR A 19 -8.06 -4.05 -3.79
CA TYR A 19 -8.70 -5.30 -4.21
C TYR A 19 -8.79 -6.32 -3.08
N LEU A 20 -7.70 -6.55 -2.35
CA LEU A 20 -7.68 -7.46 -1.21
C LEU A 20 -8.71 -7.03 -0.14
N ALA A 21 -8.70 -5.75 0.21
CA ALA A 21 -9.65 -5.16 1.17
C ALA A 21 -11.10 -5.33 0.70
N GLY A 22 -11.39 -4.94 -0.54
CA GLY A 22 -12.73 -5.04 -1.12
C GLY A 22 -13.26 -6.47 -1.14
N LYS A 23 -12.39 -7.44 -1.47
CA LYS A 23 -12.72 -8.86 -1.49
C LYS A 23 -13.00 -9.41 -0.09
N LEU A 24 -12.12 -9.19 0.87
CA LEU A 24 -12.25 -9.74 2.23
C LEU A 24 -13.36 -9.07 3.04
N ARG A 25 -13.55 -7.76 2.87
CA ARG A 25 -14.63 -7.00 3.55
C ARG A 25 -15.97 -7.05 2.81
N LYS A 26 -16.03 -7.65 1.62
CA LYS A 26 -17.21 -7.65 0.74
C LYS A 26 -17.72 -6.23 0.45
N LYS A 27 -16.79 -5.30 0.24
CA LYS A 27 -17.06 -3.86 0.00
C LYS A 27 -16.40 -3.43 -1.31
N PRO A 28 -17.07 -3.54 -2.47
CA PRO A 28 -16.45 -3.27 -3.77
C PRO A 28 -15.99 -1.82 -3.95
N LYS A 29 -16.59 -0.86 -3.22
CA LYS A 29 -16.16 0.55 -3.21
C LYS A 29 -14.69 0.77 -2.78
N LEU A 30 -14.08 -0.20 -2.08
CA LEU A 30 -12.69 -0.12 -1.63
C LEU A 30 -11.66 -0.25 -2.77
N LEU A 31 -12.08 -0.67 -3.98
CA LEU A 31 -11.23 -0.76 -5.16
C LEU A 31 -10.71 0.59 -5.65
N SER A 32 -11.42 1.67 -5.34
CA SER A 32 -11.09 3.04 -5.75
C SER A 32 -10.79 3.95 -4.57
N CYS A 33 -10.46 3.38 -3.41
CA CYS A 33 -10.19 4.14 -2.20
C CYS A 33 -8.76 4.65 -2.14
N THR A 34 -8.56 5.73 -1.40
CA THR A 34 -7.21 6.21 -1.05
C THR A 34 -6.56 5.30 0.00
N LEU A 35 -5.25 5.42 0.17
CA LEU A 35 -4.53 4.69 1.20
C LEU A 35 -5.05 5.05 2.61
N GLU A 36 -5.36 6.33 2.85
CA GLU A 36 -5.92 6.81 4.10
C GLU A 36 -7.32 6.25 4.38
N GLU A 37 -8.18 6.15 3.37
CA GLU A 37 -9.50 5.51 3.50
C GLU A 37 -9.37 4.01 3.82
N LEU A 38 -8.43 3.31 3.18
CA LEU A 38 -8.16 1.91 3.47
C LEU A 38 -7.64 1.70 4.88
N MET A 39 -6.73 2.55 5.37
CA MET A 39 -6.29 2.53 6.78
C MET A 39 -7.46 2.69 7.75
N GLY A 40 -8.33 3.66 7.49
CA GLY A 40 -9.53 3.90 8.31
C GLY A 40 -10.45 2.69 8.35
N GLU A 41 -10.69 2.06 7.19
CA GLU A 41 -11.53 0.85 7.08
C GLU A 41 -10.97 -0.34 7.87
N VAL A 42 -9.64 -0.49 7.97
CA VAL A 42 -9.03 -1.53 8.79
C VAL A 42 -8.71 -1.08 10.22
N GLY A 43 -9.05 0.15 10.61
CA GLY A 43 -8.76 0.68 11.94
C GLY A 43 -7.26 0.70 12.25
N LEU A 44 -6.47 1.26 11.34
CA LEU A 44 -5.06 1.59 11.55
C LEU A 44 -4.89 3.11 11.63
N ASP A 45 -3.97 3.54 12.49
CA ASP A 45 -3.56 4.94 12.64
C ASP A 45 -2.04 5.03 12.47
N ILE A 46 -1.59 5.11 11.22
CA ILE A 46 -0.18 5.29 10.88
C ILE A 46 -0.01 6.75 10.48
N LYS A 47 0.86 7.46 11.20
CA LYS A 47 1.08 8.89 10.97
C LYS A 47 1.81 9.12 9.65
N LYS A 48 1.17 9.87 8.77
CA LYS A 48 1.78 10.36 7.53
C LYS A 48 2.96 11.29 7.85
N PRO A 49 4.13 11.10 7.23
CA PRO A 49 5.26 12.01 7.40
C PRO A 49 4.89 13.45 6.99
N VAL A 50 5.37 14.43 7.76
CA VAL A 50 5.24 15.84 7.39
C VAL A 50 6.29 16.15 6.32
N THR A 51 5.83 16.74 5.22
CA THR A 51 6.69 17.14 4.10
C THR A 51 6.82 18.65 4.11
N THR A 52 8.04 19.20 4.10
CA THR A 52 8.24 20.66 4.18
C THR A 52 7.69 21.39 2.95
N GLN A 53 7.67 20.71 1.80
CA GLN A 53 7.18 21.24 0.53
C GLN A 53 5.67 21.01 0.29
N GLY A 54 4.94 20.49 1.29
CA GLY A 54 3.50 20.20 1.22
C GLY A 54 3.10 19.05 0.28
N SER A 55 3.97 18.64 -0.65
CA SER A 55 3.78 17.49 -1.52
C SER A 55 5.13 16.91 -1.94
N MET A 56 5.15 15.61 -2.27
CA MET A 56 6.34 14.99 -2.87
C MET A 56 6.48 15.42 -4.33
N ARG A 57 7.70 15.39 -4.86
CA ARG A 57 7.95 15.73 -6.26
C ARG A 57 7.11 14.86 -7.19
N SER A 58 6.56 15.46 -8.23
CA SER A 58 5.81 14.75 -9.27
C SER A 58 6.74 13.97 -10.22
N ASN A 59 7.98 14.45 -10.41
CA ASN A 59 8.97 13.81 -11.26
C ASN A 59 10.11 13.19 -10.45
N TRP A 60 9.96 11.92 -10.08
CA TRP A 60 10.95 11.11 -9.37
C TRP A 60 12.27 10.91 -10.13
N GLN A 61 12.27 11.09 -11.46
CA GLN A 61 13.47 10.92 -12.30
C GLN A 61 14.35 12.17 -12.33
N PHE A 62 13.92 13.28 -11.73
CA PHE A 62 14.63 14.55 -11.76
C PHE A 62 15.99 14.51 -11.01
N SER A 63 16.15 13.63 -10.02
CA SER A 63 17.42 13.43 -9.30
C SER A 63 17.66 11.94 -9.08
N SER A 64 18.93 11.54 -9.15
CA SER A 64 19.37 10.20 -8.76
C SER A 64 19.53 10.03 -7.25
N VAL A 65 19.45 11.12 -6.47
CA VAL A 65 19.54 11.11 -5.02
C VAL A 65 18.19 11.52 -4.43
N LEU A 66 17.67 10.68 -3.54
CA LEU A 66 16.46 10.93 -2.76
C LEU A 66 16.80 11.75 -1.51
N SER A 67 15.93 12.69 -1.17
CA SER A 67 15.98 13.40 0.10
C SER A 67 15.50 12.50 1.24
N GLU A 68 15.84 12.87 2.48
CA GLU A 68 15.36 12.14 3.65
C GLU A 68 13.81 12.12 3.75
N GLU A 69 13.15 13.23 3.39
CA GLU A 69 11.68 13.32 3.38
C GLU A 69 11.07 12.35 2.36
N GLU A 70 11.68 12.21 1.19
CA GLU A 70 11.22 11.30 0.14
C GLU A 70 11.39 9.84 0.54
N VAL A 71 12.52 9.51 1.16
CA VAL A 71 12.73 8.17 1.71
C VAL A 71 11.68 7.87 2.78
N LYS A 72 11.42 8.81 3.71
CA LYS A 72 10.39 8.64 4.74
C LYS A 72 9.00 8.45 4.12
N PHE A 73 8.66 9.22 3.09
CA PHE A 73 7.36 9.12 2.43
C PHE A 73 7.18 7.80 1.69
N ALA A 74 8.16 7.39 0.88
CA ALA A 74 8.12 6.10 0.18
C ALA A 74 8.04 4.92 1.16
N MET A 75 8.81 4.98 2.25
CA MET A 75 8.74 3.97 3.31
C MET A 75 7.39 3.96 4.02
N TYR A 76 6.78 5.12 4.25
CA TYR A 76 5.43 5.22 4.82
C TYR A 76 4.39 4.52 3.94
N GLU A 77 4.40 4.73 2.61
CA GLU A 77 3.45 4.08 1.71
C GLU A 77 3.60 2.55 1.73
N VAL A 78 4.83 2.05 1.64
CA VAL A 78 5.11 0.61 1.67
C VAL A 78 4.72 0.00 3.02
N HIS A 79 5.12 0.62 4.12
CA HIS A 79 4.81 0.17 5.48
C HIS A 79 3.30 0.13 5.73
N THR A 80 2.58 1.14 5.25
CA THR A 80 1.13 1.23 5.40
C THR A 80 0.42 0.12 4.64
N CYS A 81 0.77 -0.10 3.36
CA CYS A 81 0.23 -1.21 2.57
C CYS A 81 0.47 -2.57 3.23
N TYR A 82 1.68 -2.80 3.77
CA TYR A 82 2.01 -4.01 4.49
C TYR A 82 1.11 -4.24 5.71
N HIS A 83 0.93 -3.23 6.56
CA HIS A 83 0.08 -3.35 7.75
C HIS A 83 -1.40 -3.53 7.43
N ILE A 84 -1.91 -2.85 6.39
CA ILE A 84 -3.28 -3.05 5.91
C ILE A 84 -3.48 -4.50 5.48
N ALA A 85 -2.61 -5.01 4.60
CA ALA A 85 -2.70 -6.38 4.10
C ALA A 85 -2.59 -7.41 5.23
N SER A 86 -1.62 -7.23 6.14
CA SER A 86 -1.42 -8.12 7.30
C SER A 86 -2.68 -8.19 8.15
N LYS A 87 -3.25 -7.02 8.51
CA LYS A 87 -4.47 -6.96 9.32
C LYS A 87 -5.67 -7.61 8.64
N LEU A 88 -5.84 -7.40 7.33
CA LEU A 88 -6.93 -8.03 6.58
C LEU A 88 -6.82 -9.56 6.59
N ILE A 89 -5.61 -10.10 6.44
CA ILE A 89 -5.34 -11.54 6.47
C ILE A 89 -5.57 -12.09 7.87
N ASP A 90 -5.07 -11.41 8.92
CA ASP A 90 -5.25 -11.81 10.31
C ASP A 90 -6.73 -11.84 10.71
N ASP A 91 -7.50 -10.81 10.32
CA ASP A 91 -8.93 -10.73 10.57
C ASP A 91 -9.70 -11.84 9.83
N ALA A 92 -9.34 -12.10 8.58
CA ALA A 92 -9.98 -13.15 7.77
C ALA A 92 -9.73 -14.55 8.33
N THR A 93 -8.47 -14.85 8.68
CA THR A 93 -8.09 -16.16 9.23
C THR A 93 -8.66 -16.38 10.64
N SER A 94 -8.65 -15.36 11.50
CA SER A 94 -9.30 -15.41 12.82
C SER A 94 -10.80 -15.65 12.72
N SER A 95 -11.46 -15.07 11.71
CA SER A 95 -12.88 -15.26 11.44
C SER A 95 -13.20 -16.68 10.97
N THR A 96 -12.34 -17.26 10.11
CA THR A 96 -12.46 -18.66 9.66
C THR A 96 -12.34 -19.64 10.82
N VAL A 97 -11.37 -19.43 11.71
CA VAL A 97 -11.21 -20.28 12.91
C VAL A 97 -12.48 -20.27 13.75
N ARG A 98 -13.07 -19.09 14.03
CA ARG A 98 -14.33 -18.99 14.79
C ARG A 98 -15.52 -19.67 14.11
N ALA A 99 -15.65 -19.56 12.80
CA ALA A 99 -16.71 -20.23 12.05
C ALA A 99 -16.57 -21.77 12.01
N SER A 100 -15.38 -22.29 12.32
CA SER A 100 -15.12 -23.75 12.36
C SER A 100 -15.51 -24.40 13.69
N PHE A 101 -15.79 -23.59 14.72
CA PHE A 101 -16.13 -24.02 16.08
C PHE A 101 -17.60 -23.72 16.44
N LEU A 102 -18.41 -23.30 15.47
CA LEU A 102 -19.87 -23.13 15.56
C LEU A 102 -20.54 -24.14 14.61
#